data_AF-A0AAN0LX52-F1
#
_entry.id   AF-A0AAN0LX52-F1
#
_cell.length_a   1.000
_cell.length_b   1.000
_cell.length_c   1.000
_cell.angle_alpha   90.00
_cell.angle_beta   90.00
_cell.angle_gamma   90.00
#
_symmetry.space_group_name_H-M   'P 1'
#
loop_
_entity.id
_entity.type
_entity.pdbx_description
1 polymer ?
#
loop_
_entity_poly.entity_id
_entity_poly.type
_entity_poly.pdbx_seq_one_letter_code
_entity_poly.pdbx_strand_id
1 'polypeptide(L)' 'MNHVLNEGEQIYVVCVAIEEGERPNVKNVHDIYKNLSQVFKGRHVGMLHGKMTSFEKDIVMATFNAREH' A
#
# COMPACT_ATOMS: atom_id res chain seq x y z
N MET A 1 -8.54 5.17 -11.29
CA MET A 1 -8.37 4.96 -9.84
C MET A 1 -9.44 5.66 -9.03
N ASN A 2 -9.61 6.99 -9.12
CA ASN A 2 -10.63 7.70 -8.33
C ASN A 2 -12.07 7.21 -8.58
N HIS A 3 -12.43 6.86 -9.82
CA HIS A 3 -13.75 6.32 -10.14
C HIS A 3 -14.03 5.00 -9.39
N VAL A 4 -13.15 4.01 -9.53
CA VAL A 4 -13.19 2.72 -8.81
C VAL A 4 -13.28 2.90 -7.30
N LEU A 5 -12.46 3.78 -6.72
CA LEU A 5 -12.48 4.08 -5.28
C LEU A 5 -13.78 4.77 -4.84
N ASN A 6 -14.40 5.59 -5.70
CA ASN A 6 -15.69 6.23 -5.41
C ASN A 6 -16.86 5.25 -5.49
N GLU A 7 -16.68 4.11 -6.16
CA GLU A 7 -17.66 3.01 -6.21
C GLU A 7 -17.53 2.06 -5.00
N GLY A 8 -16.62 2.37 -4.05
CA GLY A 8 -16.38 1.56 -2.86
C GLY A 8 -15.44 0.38 -3.08
N GLU A 9 -14.85 0.26 -4.27
CA GLU A 9 -13.87 -0.78 -4.57
C GLU A 9 -12.49 -0.45 -4.01
N GLN A 10 -11.65 -1.49 -3.88
CA GLN A 10 -10.30 -1.37 -3.33
C GLN A 10 -9.23 -1.64 -4.41
N ILE A 11 -8.03 -1.09 -4.22
CA ILE A 11 -6.93 -1.19 -5.18
C ILE A 11 -5.69 -1.79 -4.50
N TYR A 12 -5.07 -2.76 -5.18
CA TYR A 12 -3.74 -3.27 -4.83
C TYR A 12 -2.68 -2.71 -5.77
N VAL A 13 -1.53 -2.32 -5.21
CA VAL A 13 -0.35 -1.90 -5.98
C VAL A 13 0.82 -2.81 -5.62
N VAL A 14 1.31 -3.56 -6.60
CA VAL A 14 2.43 -4.50 -6.41
C VAL A 14 3.75 -3.77 -6.62
N CYS A 15 4.60 -3.78 -5.60
CA CYS A 15 5.95 -3.22 -5.63
C CYS A 15 6.99 -4.33 -5.78
N VAL A 16 8.01 -4.11 -6.61
CA VAL A 16 9.06 -5.10 -6.92
C VAL A 16 10.30 -5.02 -6.02
N ALA A 17 10.38 -3.99 -5.17
CA ALA A 17 11.49 -3.75 -4.25
C ALA A 17 10.95 -3.27 -2.88
N ILE A 18 11.54 -3.78 -1.81
CA ILE A 18 11.22 -3.36 -0.44
C ILE A 18 12.13 -2.20 -0.04
N GLU A 19 13.43 -2.33 -0.25
CA GLU A 19 14.42 -1.30 0.03
C GLU A 19 14.87 -0.56 -1.24
N GLU A 20 15.41 0.64 -1.05
CA GLU A 20 16.11 1.36 -2.11
C GLU A 20 17.34 0.57 -2.58
N GLY A 21 17.56 0.54 -3.91
CA GLY A 21 18.74 -0.09 -4.49
C GLY A 21 18.66 -1.62 -4.69
N GLU A 22 17.60 -2.30 -4.25
CA GLU A 22 17.39 -3.73 -4.56
C GLU A 22 17.32 -4.01 -6.07
N ARG A 23 16.84 -3.02 -6.85
CA ARG A 23 16.81 -3.06 -8.31
C ARG A 23 17.17 -1.69 -8.90
N PRO A 24 17.97 -1.63 -9.97
CA PRO A 24 18.29 -0.36 -10.63
C PRO A 24 17.03 0.36 -11.11
N ASN A 25 16.94 1.67 -10.82
CA ASN A 25 15.87 2.56 -11.27
C ASN A 25 14.45 2.18 -10.81
N VAL A 26 14.33 1.39 -9.74
CA VAL A 26 13.05 0.97 -9.18
C VAL A 26 12.81 1.71 -7.87
N LYS A 27 11.61 2.28 -7.72
CA LYS A 27 11.16 2.85 -6.45
C LYS A 27 10.83 1.74 -5.46
N ASN A 28 11.29 1.89 -4.23
CA ASN A 28 10.97 0.99 -3.13
C ASN A 28 9.54 1.20 -2.63
N VAL A 29 9.04 0.25 -1.85
CA VAL A 29 7.67 0.26 -1.33
C VAL A 29 7.38 1.48 -0.45
N HIS A 30 8.36 1.96 0.33
CA HIS A 30 8.19 3.13 1.21
C HIS A 30 7.96 4.42 0.43
N ASP A 31 8.71 4.64 -0.66
CA ASP A 31 8.53 5.81 -1.52
C ASP A 31 7.22 5.76 -2.29
N ILE A 32 6.83 4.57 -2.76
CA ILE A 32 5.54 4.37 -3.42
C ILE A 32 4.41 4.66 -2.43
N TYR A 33 4.48 4.08 -1.23
CA TYR A 33 3.53 4.33 -0.14
C TYR A 33 3.40 5.83 0.16
N LYS A 34 4.51 6.53 0.40
CA LYS A 34 4.52 7.96 0.68
C LYS A 34 3.85 8.76 -0.43
N ASN A 35 4.16 8.47 -1.69
CA ASN A 35 3.57 9.16 -2.84
C ASN A 35 2.06 8.89 -2.95
N LEU A 36 1.64 7.63 -2.81
CA LEU A 36 0.23 7.25 -2.87
C LEU A 36 -0.59 7.87 -1.74
N SER A 37 -0.05 7.93 -0.52
CA SER A 37 -0.68 8.59 0.63
C SER A 37 -0.88 10.09 0.40
N GLN A 38 -0.02 10.75 -0.39
CA GLN A 38 -0.22 12.15 -0.78
C GLN A 38 -1.25 12.28 -1.91
N VAL A 39 -1.18 11.44 -2.94
CA VAL A 39 -2.10 11.47 -4.08
C VAL A 39 -3.54 11.15 -3.65
N PHE A 40 -3.70 10.19 -2.75
CA PHE A 40 -5.00 9.75 -2.21
C PHE A 40 -5.27 10.31 -0.82
N LYS A 41 -4.85 11.56 -0.57
CA LYS A 41 -5.11 12.24 0.69
C LYS A 41 -6.60 12.20 1.05
N GLY A 42 -6.90 11.80 2.28
CA GLY A 42 -8.27 11.63 2.77
C GLY A 42 -8.86 10.24 2.52
N ARG A 43 -8.12 9.34 1.86
CA ARG A 43 -8.39 7.91 1.84
C ARG A 43 -7.29 7.16 2.59
N HIS A 44 -7.61 5.97 3.04
CA HIS A 44 -6.62 5.11 3.66
C HIS A 44 -5.74 4.43 2.62
N VAL A 45 -4.43 4.46 2.88
CA VAL A 45 -3.42 3.75 2.12
C VAL A 45 -2.65 2.91 3.12
N GLY A 46 -2.64 1.60 2.93
CA GLY A 46 -1.86 0.64 3.73
C GLY A 46 -0.62 0.18 2.97
N MET A 47 0.35 -0.39 3.70
CA MET A 47 1.57 -0.98 3.14
C MET A 47 1.76 -2.37 3.71
N LEU A 48 2.14 -3.32 2.85
CA LEU A 48 2.46 -4.69 3.24
C LEU A 48 3.69 -5.16 2.47
N HIS A 49 4.72 -5.65 3.17
CA HIS A 49 5.90 -6.22 2.54
C HIS A 49 6.54 -7.34 3.37
N GLY A 50 7.43 -8.11 2.74
CA GLY A 50 8.02 -9.33 3.31
C GLY A 50 8.72 -9.14 4.67
N LYS A 51 9.38 -8.00 4.90
CA LYS A 51 10.10 -7.69 6.15
C LYS A 51 9.24 -7.35 7.37
N MET A 52 7.93 -7.12 7.21
CA MET A 52 7.04 -6.88 8.36
C MET A 52 6.84 -8.16 9.17
N THR A 53 6.61 -8.01 10.47
CA THR A 53 6.22 -9.12 11.34
C THR A 53 4.87 -9.69 10.90
N SER A 54 4.61 -10.97 11.24
CA SER A 54 3.32 -11.59 10.92
C SER A 54 2.15 -10.81 11.50
N PHE A 55 2.29 -10.33 12.74
CA PHE A 55 1.26 -9.53 13.42
C PHE A 55 0.92 -8.23 12.67
N GLU A 56 1.94 -7.49 12.20
CA GLU A 56 1.71 -6.28 11.41
C GLU A 56 1.03 -6.59 10.07
N LYS A 57 1.41 -7.68 9.41
CA LYS A 57 0.75 -8.13 8.16
C LYS A 57 -0.70 -8.49 8.40
N ASP A 58 -0.99 -9.21 9.48
CA ASP A 58 -2.35 -9.62 9.84
C ASP A 58 -3.24 -8.41 10.11
N ILE A 59 -2.72 -7.39 10.81
CA ILE A 59 -3.45 -6.13 11.02
C ILE A 59 -3.76 -5.45 9.69
N VAL A 60 -2.76 -5.27 8.81
CA VAL A 60 -2.97 -4.58 7.54
C VAL A 60 -3.98 -5.32 6.66
N MET A 61 -3.90 -6.65 6.60
CA MET A 61 -4.84 -7.48 5.85
C MET A 61 -6.24 -7.48 6.47
N ALA A 62 -6.35 -7.48 7.80
CA ALA A 62 -7.63 -7.40 8.50
C ALA A 62 -8.32 -6.06 8.24
N THR A 63 -7.61 -4.94 8.40
CA THR A 63 -8.13 -3.59 8.09
C THR A 63 -8.57 -3.49 6.63
N PHE A 64 -7.76 -4.02 5.71
CA PHE A 64 -8.12 -4.04 4.29
C PHE A 64 -9.40 -4.86 4.03
N ASN A 65 -9.50 -6.07 4.57
CA ASN A 65 -10.68 -6.94 4.37
C ASN A 65 -11.95 -6.40 5.01
N ALA A 66 -11.82 -5.73 6.16
CA ALA A 66 -12.95 -5.10 6.84
C ALA A 66 -13.50 -3.89 6.07
N ARG A 67 -12.78 -3.39 5.05
CA ARG A 67 -13.04 -2.12 4.36
C ARG A 67 -13.17 -0.97 5.37
N GLU A 68 -12.48 -1.07 6.49
CA GLU A 68 -12.39 0.01 7.45
C GLU A 68 -11.51 1.10 6.81
N HIS A 69 -12.06 2.32 6.78
CA HIS A 69 -11.54 3.59 6.25
C HIS A 69 -11.97 4.02 4.83
#